data_AF-A0A5E4HTW3-F1
#
_entry.id   AF-A0A5E4HTW3-F1
#
_cell.length_a   1.000
_cell.length_b   1.000
_cell.length_c   1.000
_cell.angle_alpha   90.00
_cell.angle_beta   90.00
_cell.angle_gamma   90.00
#
_symmetry.space_group_name_H-M   'P 1'
#
loop_
_entity.id
_entity.type
_entity.pdbx_description
1 polymer ?
#
loop_
_entity_poly.entity_id
_entity_poly.type
_entity_poly.pdbx_seq_one_letter_code
_entity_poly.pdbx_strand_id
1 'polypeptide(L)'
;MAIEIEPFFTIIGEAVVYFVAFLLTIAITGSLLIAYSFKTEKFIFPGFMLFSITLLENLVKALFRLIKMDDSIVDDVGIALKNKISLRKFRDTPVNKRLIFLPQCLRAITCPSKLSPEGMQCENCGACEIGQAKKSAEKLGYKVFIVPGSSFIRRLVRKHKPEAILGVGCMTEIKAGLEMCEKINLFGVGIVLEKAGCVSTVLDWDKFYEFIESS
;
A
#
# COMPACT_ATOMS: atom_id res chain seq x y z
N MET A 1 -34.25 -0.47 42.78
CA MET A 1 -33.82 -1.11 41.53
C MET A 1 -32.32 -0.88 41.41
N ALA A 2 -31.52 -1.64 42.15
CA ALA A 2 -30.06 -1.59 42.10
C ALA A 2 -29.66 -2.54 40.97
N ILE A 3 -29.29 -1.98 39.83
CA ILE A 3 -28.74 -2.76 38.71
C ILE A 3 -27.40 -3.31 39.20
N GLU A 4 -27.21 -4.62 39.15
CA GLU A 4 -25.99 -5.30 39.59
C GLU A 4 -24.80 -4.88 38.71
N ILE A 5 -24.00 -3.92 39.18
CA ILE A 5 -22.91 -3.34 38.39
C ILE A 5 -21.61 -4.17 38.49
N GLU A 6 -21.41 -4.90 39.58
CA GLU A 6 -20.20 -5.73 39.80
C GLU A 6 -20.02 -6.91 38.82
N PRO A 7 -21.04 -7.73 38.52
CA PRO A 7 -20.87 -8.81 37.54
C PRO A 7 -20.63 -8.26 36.13
N PHE A 8 -21.19 -7.10 35.81
CA PHE A 8 -20.99 -6.44 34.51
C PHE A 8 -19.53 -5.99 34.31
N PHE A 9 -18.91 -5.36 35.30
CA PHE A 9 -17.50 -4.96 35.21
C PHE A 9 -16.53 -6.15 35.16
N THR A 10 -16.85 -7.24 35.85
CA THR A 10 -16.02 -8.46 35.85
C THR A 10 -16.05 -9.12 34.48
N ILE A 11 -17.23 -9.24 33.86
CA ILE A 11 -17.39 -9.80 32.52
C ILE A 11 -16.64 -8.95 31.48
N ILE A 12 -16.72 -7.61 31.59
CA ILE A 12 -15.95 -6.71 30.71
C ILE A 12 -14.45 -6.90 30.93
N GLY A 13 -14.00 -6.99 32.18
CA GLY A 13 -12.59 -7.20 32.52
C GLY A 13 -12.04 -8.50 31.92
N GLU A 14 -12.74 -9.61 32.11
CA GLU A 14 -12.37 -10.90 31.52
C GLU A 14 -12.36 -10.84 29.99
N ALA A 15 -13.40 -10.26 29.37
CA ALA A 15 -13.47 -10.10 27.92
C ALA A 15 -12.28 -9.31 27.37
N VAL A 16 -11.88 -8.22 28.04
CA VAL A 16 -10.71 -7.41 27.65
C VAL A 16 -9.42 -8.23 27.78
N VAL A 17 -9.24 -8.98 28.87
CA VAL A 17 -8.05 -9.82 29.07
C VAL A 17 -7.94 -10.90 28.00
N TYR A 18 -9.02 -11.62 27.71
CA TYR A 18 -9.04 -12.62 26.64
C TYR A 18 -8.80 -12.00 25.26
N PHE A 19 -9.35 -10.82 25.00
CA PHE A 19 -9.10 -10.10 23.75
C PHE A 19 -7.63 -9.69 23.60
N VAL A 20 -7.00 -9.17 24.65
CA VAL A 20 -5.57 -8.83 24.63
C VAL A 20 -4.71 -10.09 24.45
N ALA A 21 -5.00 -11.17 25.17
CA ALA A 21 -4.29 -12.44 25.02
C ALA A 21 -4.41 -12.98 23.58
N PHE A 22 -5.61 -12.92 22.99
CA PHE A 22 -5.84 -13.30 21.60
C PHE A 22 -5.01 -12.45 20.63
N LEU A 23 -4.99 -11.13 20.78
CA LEU A 23 -4.16 -10.25 19.94
C LEU A 23 -2.67 -10.57 20.08
N LEU A 24 -2.18 -10.87 21.29
CA LEU A 24 -0.79 -11.27 21.53
C LEU A 24 -0.45 -12.59 20.83
N THR A 25 -1.33 -13.58 20.89
CA THR A 25 -1.11 -14.86 20.19
C THR A 25 -1.04 -14.70 18.67
N ILE A 26 -1.90 -13.85 18.08
CA ILE A 26 -1.84 -13.50 16.66
C ILE A 26 -0.53 -12.80 16.33
N ALA A 27 -0.11 -11.81 17.14
CA ALA A 27 1.11 -11.06 16.94
C ALA A 27 2.36 -11.96 16.98
N ILE A 28 2.44 -12.87 17.95
CA ILE A 28 3.54 -13.84 18.08
C ILE A 28 3.55 -14.80 16.89
N THR A 29 2.41 -15.39 16.55
CA THR A 29 2.30 -16.33 15.42
C THR A 29 2.66 -15.66 14.10
N GLY A 30 2.16 -14.44 13.87
CA GLY A 30 2.50 -13.62 12.72
C GLY A 30 3.99 -13.31 12.63
N SER A 31 4.61 -12.92 13.75
CA SER A 31 6.05 -12.63 13.82
C SER A 31 6.90 -13.87 13.50
N LEU A 32 6.53 -15.05 14.01
CA LEU A 32 7.21 -16.31 13.70
C LEU A 32 7.06 -16.69 12.22
N LEU A 33 5.88 -16.50 11.63
CA LEU A 33 5.65 -16.76 10.19
C LEU A 33 6.42 -15.80 9.30
N ILE A 34 6.52 -14.53 9.68
CA ILE A 34 7.34 -13.54 8.98
C ILE A 34 8.81 -13.98 9.06
N ALA A 35 9.34 -14.25 10.26
CA ALA A 35 10.72 -14.72 10.44
C ALA A 35 11.03 -15.99 9.63
N TYR A 36 10.12 -16.97 9.61
CA TYR A 36 10.24 -18.17 8.80
C TYR A 36 10.19 -17.88 7.29
N SER A 37 9.28 -17.00 6.84
CA SER A 37 9.21 -16.57 5.43
C SER A 37 10.47 -15.85 5.00
N PHE A 38 11.09 -15.04 5.86
CA PHE A 38 12.36 -14.39 5.57
C PHE A 38 13.49 -15.40 5.36
N LYS A 39 13.48 -16.51 6.11
CA LYS A 39 14.51 -17.56 5.99
C LYS A 39 14.29 -18.49 4.79
N THR A 40 13.04 -18.68 4.35
CA THR A 40 12.68 -19.70 3.34
C THR A 40 12.20 -19.14 2.01
N GLU A 41 11.99 -17.82 1.91
CA GLU A 41 11.38 -17.12 0.76
C GLU A 41 10.04 -17.71 0.28
N LYS A 42 9.39 -18.51 1.13
CA LYS A 42 8.11 -19.17 0.87
C LYS A 42 7.02 -18.48 1.69
N PHE A 43 6.20 -17.68 1.02
CA PHE A 43 5.05 -17.01 1.63
C PHE A 43 3.82 -17.94 1.63
N ILE A 44 3.69 -18.77 2.67
CA ILE A 44 2.66 -19.83 2.75
C ILE A 44 1.25 -19.24 2.94
N PHE A 45 1.13 -18.11 3.66
CA PHE A 45 -0.15 -17.41 3.90
C PHE A 45 -0.02 -15.87 3.79
N PRO A 46 0.06 -15.30 2.57
CA PRO A 46 0.28 -13.86 2.37
C PRO A 46 -0.75 -12.98 3.08
N GLY A 47 -2.04 -13.32 3.01
CA GLY A 47 -3.11 -12.53 3.64
C GLY A 47 -2.97 -12.43 5.17
N PHE A 48 -2.66 -13.54 5.86
CA PHE A 48 -2.44 -13.52 7.30
C PHE A 48 -1.20 -12.70 7.68
N MET A 49 -0.10 -12.82 6.91
CA MET A 49 1.11 -12.03 7.18
C MET A 49 0.88 -10.53 6.99
N LEU A 50 0.20 -10.13 5.92
CA LEU A 50 -0.13 -8.72 5.68
C LEU A 50 -1.03 -8.17 6.80
N PHE A 51 -2.03 -8.95 7.23
CA PHE A 51 -2.86 -8.61 8.39
C PHE A 51 -2.03 -8.48 9.67
N SER A 52 -1.12 -9.42 9.96
CA SER A 52 -0.24 -9.37 11.13
C SER A 52 0.68 -8.14 11.10
N ILE A 53 1.24 -7.78 9.94
CA ILE A 53 2.05 -6.58 9.78
C ILE A 53 1.22 -5.35 10.12
N THR A 54 0.04 -5.19 9.53
CA THR A 54 -0.85 -4.06 9.81
C THR A 54 -1.23 -3.97 11.29
N LEU A 55 -1.46 -5.10 11.96
CA LEU A 55 -1.73 -5.13 13.40
C LEU A 55 -0.53 -4.65 14.22
N LEU A 56 0.66 -5.22 13.96
CA LEU A 56 1.91 -4.87 14.64
C LEU A 56 2.26 -3.39 14.42
N GLU A 57 2.13 -2.91 13.20
CA GLU A 57 2.39 -1.53 12.82
C GLU A 57 1.55 -0.55 13.65
N ASN A 58 0.25 -0.82 13.78
CA ASN A 58 -0.65 0.01 14.59
C ASN A 58 -0.30 -0.02 16.09
N LEU A 59 0.11 -1.17 16.63
CA LEU A 59 0.56 -1.29 18.01
C LEU A 59 1.85 -0.51 18.27
N VAL A 60 2.85 -0.66 17.40
CA VAL A 60 4.13 0.06 17.50
C VAL A 60 3.90 1.57 17.38
N LYS A 61 3.07 2.01 16.44
CA LYS A 61 2.69 3.43 16.29
C LYS A 61 1.96 3.98 17.51
N ALA A 62 1.13 3.18 18.18
CA ALA A 62 0.51 3.58 19.43
C ALA A 62 1.58 3.84 20.50
N LEU A 63 2.57 2.95 20.64
CA LEU A 63 3.69 3.12 21.56
C LEU A 63 4.53 4.37 21.23
N PHE A 64 4.89 4.57 19.97
CA PHE A 64 5.67 5.74 19.50
C PHE A 64 4.95 7.05 19.81
N ARG A 65 3.64 7.11 19.58
CA ARG A 65 2.83 8.29 19.90
C ARG A 65 2.72 8.55 21.41
N LEU A 66 2.68 7.50 22.24
CA LEU A 66 2.69 7.64 23.70
C LEU A 66 4.00 8.27 24.19
N ILE A 67 5.13 7.93 23.57
CA ILE A 67 6.45 8.51 23.89
C ILE A 67 6.77 9.79 23.09
N LYS A 68 5.83 10.30 22.28
CA LYS A 68 5.97 11.48 21.41
C LYS A 68 7.14 11.39 20.42
N MET A 69 7.40 10.20 19.87
CA MET A 69 8.44 9.97 18.86
C MET A 69 7.84 9.88 17.46
N ASP A 70 8.62 10.30 16.46
CA ASP A 70 8.21 10.21 15.05
C ASP A 70 8.06 8.74 14.61
N ASP A 71 6.92 8.41 14.03
CA ASP A 71 6.53 7.04 13.68
C ASP A 71 6.63 6.75 12.18
N SER A 72 7.25 7.64 11.40
CA SER A 72 7.47 7.49 9.96
C SER A 72 8.28 6.24 9.62
N ILE A 73 9.30 5.93 10.42
CA ILE A 73 10.13 4.72 10.24
C ILE A 73 9.30 3.43 10.30
N VAL A 74 8.18 3.44 11.04
CA VAL A 74 7.29 2.30 11.17
C VAL A 74 6.49 2.10 9.88
N ASP A 75 6.08 3.19 9.22
CA ASP A 75 5.44 3.13 7.90
C ASP A 75 6.42 2.62 6.83
N ASP A 76 7.66 3.11 6.80
CA ASP A 76 8.69 2.70 5.83
C ASP A 76 8.98 1.20 5.90
N VAL A 77 9.21 0.70 7.12
CA VAL A 77 9.41 -0.74 7.36
C VAL A 77 8.16 -1.53 6.97
N GLY A 78 6.97 -1.05 7.34
CA GLY A 78 5.70 -1.68 6.98
C GLY A 78 5.52 -1.82 5.47
N ILE A 79 5.75 -0.74 4.71
CA ILE A 79 5.68 -0.74 3.24
C ILE A 79 6.71 -1.70 2.65
N ALA A 80 7.96 -1.69 3.12
CA ALA A 80 9.00 -2.59 2.62
C ALA A 80 8.65 -4.08 2.82
N LEU A 81 8.12 -4.44 3.99
CA LEU A 81 7.67 -5.80 4.29
C LEU A 81 6.52 -6.23 3.39
N LYS A 82 5.49 -5.38 3.27
CA LYS A 82 4.30 -5.65 2.44
C LYS A 82 4.67 -5.80 0.96
N ASN A 83 5.53 -4.91 0.46
CA ASN A 83 6.09 -5.02 -0.89
C ASN A 83 6.79 -6.36 -1.09
N LYS A 84 7.68 -6.76 -0.17
CA LYS A 84 8.42 -8.03 -0.28
C LYS A 84 7.49 -9.25 -0.32
N ILE A 85 6.44 -9.27 0.49
CA ILE A 85 5.46 -10.36 0.53
C ILE A 85 4.65 -10.43 -0.77
N SER A 86 4.21 -9.28 -1.29
CA SER A 86 3.35 -9.21 -2.48
C SER A 86 4.12 -9.31 -3.79
N LEU A 87 5.42 -8.99 -3.81
CA LEU A 87 6.23 -8.85 -5.03
C LEU A 87 6.20 -10.09 -5.92
N ARG A 88 6.35 -11.29 -5.34
CA ARG A 88 6.34 -12.53 -6.11
C ARG A 88 5.01 -12.73 -6.83
N LYS A 89 3.91 -12.59 -6.10
CA LYS A 89 2.55 -12.74 -6.67
C LYS A 89 2.22 -11.65 -7.68
N PHE A 90 2.72 -10.44 -7.46
CA PHE A 90 2.64 -9.35 -8.44
C PHE A 90 3.32 -9.74 -9.75
N ARG A 91 4.56 -10.26 -9.69
CA ARG A 91 5.33 -10.73 -10.86
C ARG A 91 4.74 -11.97 -11.54
N ASP A 92 4.14 -12.88 -10.78
CA ASP A 92 3.46 -14.05 -11.35
C ASP A 92 2.14 -13.67 -12.08
N THR A 93 1.57 -12.49 -11.79
CA THR A 93 0.31 -12.02 -12.38
C THR A 93 0.55 -11.55 -13.83
N PRO A 94 -0.26 -11.91 -14.84
CA PRO A 94 -0.08 -11.41 -16.20
C PRO A 94 -0.15 -9.87 -16.30
N VAL A 95 0.73 -9.24 -17.10
CA VAL A 95 0.85 -7.77 -17.21
C VAL A 95 -0.48 -7.09 -17.55
N ASN A 96 -1.29 -7.68 -18.41
CA ASN A 96 -2.61 -7.16 -18.82
C ASN A 96 -3.66 -7.11 -17.68
N LYS A 97 -3.38 -7.80 -16.56
CA LYS A 97 -4.19 -7.78 -15.33
C LYS A 97 -3.56 -6.91 -14.22
N ARG A 98 -2.47 -6.21 -14.52
CA ARG A 98 -1.80 -5.26 -13.62
C ARG A 98 -2.21 -3.82 -13.96
N LEU A 99 -2.44 -3.00 -12.94
CA LEU A 99 -2.59 -1.55 -13.12
C LEU A 99 -1.42 -0.81 -12.49
N ILE A 100 -1.00 0.27 -13.14
CA ILE A 100 -0.06 1.24 -12.56
C ILE A 100 -0.83 2.53 -12.26
N PHE A 101 -0.70 3.03 -11.03
CA PHE A 101 -1.22 4.33 -10.63
C PHE A 101 -0.07 5.30 -10.39
N LEU A 102 -0.06 6.39 -11.16
CA LEU A 102 0.87 7.50 -10.98
C LEU A 102 0.16 8.68 -10.28
N PRO A 103 0.83 9.38 -9.35
CA PRO A 103 0.23 10.49 -8.63
C PRO A 103 0.22 11.74 -9.50
N GLN A 104 -0.84 12.56 -9.39
CA GLN A 104 -0.90 13.84 -10.08
C GLN A 104 0.22 14.81 -9.66
N CYS A 105 0.77 14.66 -8.45
CA CYS A 105 1.77 15.55 -7.86
C CYS A 105 3.14 15.51 -8.57
N LEU A 106 3.38 14.52 -9.44
CA LEU A 106 4.58 14.45 -10.30
C LEU A 106 4.46 15.27 -11.59
N ARG A 107 3.28 15.85 -11.87
CA ARG A 107 3.08 16.69 -13.04
C ARG A 107 3.79 18.02 -12.88
N ALA A 108 4.29 18.53 -14.00
CA ALA A 108 4.63 19.94 -14.08
C ALA A 108 3.38 20.83 -13.96
N ILE A 109 3.56 22.01 -13.36
CA ILE A 109 2.49 23.02 -13.20
C ILE A 109 1.93 23.43 -14.56
N THR A 110 2.76 23.45 -15.60
CA THR A 110 2.41 23.81 -16.98
C THR A 110 1.73 22.67 -17.75
N CYS A 111 1.49 21.51 -17.14
CA CYS A 111 0.93 20.36 -17.84
C CYS A 111 -0.53 20.60 -18.27
N PRO A 112 -0.87 20.53 -19.57
CA PRO A 112 -2.19 20.87 -20.10
C PRO A 112 -3.26 19.77 -19.88
N SER A 113 -2.88 18.63 -19.29
CA SER A 113 -3.77 17.47 -19.23
C SER A 113 -5.02 17.72 -18.38
N LYS A 114 -6.16 17.29 -18.94
CA LYS A 114 -7.50 17.50 -18.39
C LYS A 114 -7.92 16.34 -17.49
N LEU A 115 -8.76 16.66 -16.50
CA LEU A 115 -9.38 15.65 -15.65
C LEU A 115 -10.49 14.94 -16.41
N SER A 116 -10.51 13.62 -16.32
CA SER A 116 -11.56 12.76 -16.86
C SER A 116 -12.04 11.79 -15.78
N PRO A 117 -13.13 11.04 -16.05
CA PRO A 117 -13.58 9.99 -15.15
C PRO A 117 -12.55 8.83 -14.96
N GLU A 118 -11.51 8.73 -15.79
CA GLU A 118 -10.41 7.75 -15.65
C GLU A 118 -9.14 8.34 -15.04
N GLY A 119 -9.20 9.57 -14.53
CA GLY A 119 -8.05 10.32 -14.03
C GLY A 119 -7.58 11.38 -15.04
N MET A 120 -6.35 11.84 -14.88
CA MET A 120 -5.76 12.87 -15.73
C MET A 120 -5.32 12.29 -17.07
N GLN A 121 -5.77 12.92 -18.17
CA GLN A 121 -5.48 12.45 -19.53
C GLN A 121 -4.16 13.03 -20.03
N CYS A 122 -3.06 12.30 -19.82
CA CYS A 122 -1.76 12.72 -20.32
C CYS A 122 -1.67 12.60 -21.85
N GLU A 123 -1.38 13.73 -22.50
CA GLU A 123 -1.19 13.88 -23.95
C GLU A 123 0.29 13.81 -24.35
N ASN A 124 1.17 13.35 -23.43
CA ASN A 124 2.62 13.31 -23.62
C ASN A 124 3.25 14.66 -24.02
N CYS A 125 2.84 15.73 -23.34
CA CYS A 125 3.26 17.11 -23.61
C CYS A 125 4.76 17.43 -23.41
N GLY A 126 5.55 16.49 -22.88
CA GLY A 126 6.98 16.68 -22.61
C GLY A 126 7.35 17.52 -21.37
N ALA A 127 6.37 18.11 -20.67
CA ALA A 127 6.64 18.96 -19.51
C ALA A 127 7.09 18.19 -18.24
N CYS A 128 6.89 16.88 -18.18
CA CYS A 128 7.28 16.02 -17.05
C CYS A 128 7.47 14.57 -17.51
N GLU A 129 8.19 13.79 -16.70
CA GLU A 129 8.59 12.41 -17.02
C GLU A 129 7.41 11.42 -17.08
N ILE A 130 6.25 11.76 -16.48
CA ILE A 130 5.03 10.92 -16.50
C ILE A 130 4.66 10.48 -17.92
N GLY A 131 4.81 11.37 -18.92
CA GLY A 131 4.45 11.05 -20.30
C GLY A 131 5.30 9.91 -20.88
N GLN A 132 6.61 9.98 -20.64
CA GLN A 132 7.57 8.96 -21.04
C GLN A 132 7.35 7.66 -20.25
N ALA A 133 7.21 7.76 -18.93
CA ALA A 133 6.93 6.61 -18.06
C ALA A 133 5.64 5.87 -18.45
N LYS A 134 4.57 6.60 -18.72
CA LYS A 134 3.30 6.05 -19.22
C LYS A 134 3.52 5.30 -20.53
N LYS A 135 4.18 5.94 -21.50
CA LYS A 135 4.44 5.34 -22.82
C LYS A 135 5.29 4.08 -22.72
N SER A 136 6.33 4.07 -21.89
CA SER A 136 7.19 2.91 -21.67
C SER A 136 6.43 1.75 -21.04
N ALA A 137 5.66 2.01 -19.98
CA ALA A 137 4.85 0.98 -19.34
C ALA A 137 3.74 0.43 -20.25
N GLU A 138 3.06 1.28 -21.04
CA GLU A 138 2.04 0.84 -21.98
C GLU A 138 2.62 -0.04 -23.10
N LYS A 139 3.85 0.21 -23.55
CA LYS A 139 4.56 -0.68 -24.51
C LYS A 139 4.80 -2.07 -23.96
N LEU A 140 5.02 -2.19 -22.65
CA LEU A 140 5.17 -3.47 -21.96
C LEU A 140 3.81 -4.16 -21.71
N GLY A 141 2.69 -3.49 -22.01
CA GLY A 141 1.33 -4.02 -21.88
C GLY A 141 0.60 -3.62 -20.60
N TYR A 142 1.19 -2.75 -19.78
CA TYR A 142 0.53 -2.23 -18.58
C TYR A 142 -0.57 -1.24 -18.93
N LYS A 143 -1.60 -1.17 -18.08
CA LYS A 143 -2.56 -0.06 -18.07
C LYS A 143 -2.16 0.96 -17.01
N VAL A 144 -1.90 2.19 -17.42
CA VAL A 144 -1.41 3.25 -16.56
C VAL A 144 -2.46 4.34 -16.38
N PHE A 145 -2.75 4.70 -15.14
CA PHE A 145 -3.69 5.77 -14.80
C PHE A 145 -3.01 6.82 -13.93
N ILE A 146 -3.20 8.10 -14.28
CA ILE A 146 -2.71 9.22 -13.48
C ILE A 146 -3.87 9.71 -12.63
N VAL A 147 -3.79 9.54 -11.32
CA VAL A 147 -4.93 9.75 -10.42
C VAL A 147 -4.71 10.92 -9.48
N PRO A 148 -5.73 11.76 -9.25
CA PRO A 148 -5.64 12.86 -8.30
C PRO A 148 -5.88 12.45 -6.84
N GLY A 149 -6.48 11.28 -6.62
CA GLY A 149 -6.79 10.80 -5.28
C GLY A 149 -7.36 9.39 -5.25
N SER A 150 -7.50 8.86 -4.04
CA SER A 150 -7.87 7.45 -3.78
C SER A 150 -9.27 7.06 -4.26
N SER A 151 -10.19 8.02 -4.40
CA SER A 151 -11.53 7.78 -4.95
C SER A 151 -11.49 7.26 -6.40
N PHE A 152 -10.57 7.80 -7.21
CA PHE A 152 -10.34 7.33 -8.58
C PHE A 152 -9.80 5.92 -8.61
N ILE A 153 -8.85 5.59 -7.73
CA ILE A 153 -8.27 4.25 -7.61
C ILE A 153 -9.39 3.22 -7.36
N ARG A 154 -10.24 3.44 -6.35
CA ARG A 154 -11.36 2.52 -6.03
C ARG A 154 -12.30 2.31 -7.21
N ARG A 155 -12.59 3.37 -7.96
CA ARG A 155 -13.46 3.32 -9.14
C ARG A 155 -12.81 2.55 -10.28
N LEU A 156 -11.53 2.81 -10.56
CA LEU A 156 -10.76 2.15 -11.62
C LEU A 156 -10.55 0.67 -11.32
N VAL A 157 -10.29 0.31 -10.07
CA VAL A 157 -10.20 -1.08 -9.61
C VAL A 157 -11.54 -1.80 -9.82
N ARG A 158 -12.67 -1.17 -9.47
CA ARG A 158 -14.00 -1.77 -9.72
C ARG A 158 -14.29 -1.96 -11.21
N LYS A 159 -13.87 -1.01 -12.05
CA LYS A 159 -14.09 -1.04 -13.51
C LYS A 159 -13.22 -2.10 -14.20
N HIS A 160 -11.93 -2.13 -13.88
CA HIS A 160 -10.95 -2.95 -14.61
C HIS A 160 -10.69 -4.31 -13.97
N LYS A 161 -11.10 -4.50 -12.71
CA LYS A 161 -10.93 -5.75 -11.94
C LYS A 161 -9.53 -6.34 -12.08
N PRO A 162 -8.47 -5.58 -11.74
CA PRO A 162 -7.11 -6.12 -11.80
C PRO A 162 -6.89 -7.19 -10.75
N GLU A 163 -5.81 -7.94 -10.90
CA GLU A 163 -5.32 -8.89 -9.88
C GLU A 163 -4.12 -8.31 -9.11
N ALA A 164 -3.41 -7.34 -9.70
CA ALA A 164 -2.26 -6.70 -9.09
C ALA A 164 -2.18 -5.20 -9.41
N ILE A 165 -1.60 -4.43 -8.48
CA ILE A 165 -1.50 -2.97 -8.57
C ILE A 165 -0.09 -2.53 -8.20
N LEU A 166 0.51 -1.68 -9.05
CA LEU A 166 1.68 -0.89 -8.72
C LEU A 166 1.22 0.55 -8.41
N GLY A 167 1.34 0.96 -7.16
CA GLY A 167 1.10 2.33 -6.73
C GLY A 167 2.39 3.12 -6.69
N VAL A 168 2.35 4.36 -7.15
CA VAL A 168 3.41 5.36 -6.94
C VAL A 168 2.81 6.53 -6.18
N GLY A 169 3.48 7.02 -5.14
CA GLY A 169 2.92 8.07 -4.30
C GLY A 169 3.72 8.34 -3.04
N CYS A 170 3.23 9.25 -2.22
CA CYS A 170 3.87 9.53 -0.94
C CYS A 170 3.66 8.35 0.03
N MET A 171 4.45 8.30 1.11
CA MET A 171 4.38 7.22 2.10
C MET A 171 2.94 6.95 2.59
N THR A 172 2.19 8.02 2.91
CA THR A 172 0.79 7.94 3.35
C THR A 172 -0.13 7.34 2.30
N GLU A 173 0.01 7.74 1.03
CA GLU A 173 -0.79 7.23 -0.08
C GLU A 173 -0.49 5.77 -0.37
N ILE A 174 0.79 5.40 -0.39
CA ILE A 174 1.24 4.02 -0.62
C ILE A 174 0.73 3.11 0.48
N LYS A 175 0.89 3.50 1.75
CA LYS A 175 0.37 2.72 2.88
C LYS A 175 -1.13 2.47 2.76
N ALA A 176 -1.92 3.54 2.59
CA ALA A 176 -3.37 3.42 2.44
C ALA A 176 -3.77 2.59 1.22
N GLY A 177 -3.01 2.68 0.12
CA GLY A 177 -3.18 1.88 -1.09
C GLY A 177 -2.91 0.40 -0.86
N LEU A 178 -1.82 0.04 -0.16
CA LEU A 178 -1.48 -1.33 0.19
C LEU A 178 -2.54 -1.94 1.13
N GLU A 179 -2.96 -1.21 2.17
CA GLU A 179 -4.04 -1.66 3.06
C GLU A 179 -5.37 -1.84 2.32
N MET A 180 -5.66 -1.00 1.32
CA MET A 180 -6.81 -1.20 0.46
C MET A 180 -6.66 -2.52 -0.30
N CYS A 181 -5.52 -2.75 -0.96
CA CYS A 181 -5.26 -3.97 -1.73
C CYS A 181 -5.43 -5.22 -0.86
N GLU A 182 -4.90 -5.20 0.36
CA GLU A 182 -5.08 -6.27 1.35
C GLU A 182 -6.55 -6.59 1.60
N LYS A 183 -7.38 -5.56 1.86
CA LYS A 183 -8.81 -5.72 2.17
C LYS A 183 -9.63 -6.31 1.02
N ILE A 184 -9.17 -6.15 -0.23
CA ILE A 184 -9.87 -6.65 -1.42
C ILE A 184 -9.09 -7.76 -2.15
N ASN A 185 -8.11 -8.37 -1.48
CA ASN A 185 -7.30 -9.48 -1.97
C ASN A 185 -6.58 -9.21 -3.30
N LEU A 186 -6.01 -8.01 -3.47
CA LEU A 186 -5.15 -7.66 -4.59
C LEU A 186 -3.68 -7.66 -4.19
N PHE A 187 -2.81 -8.02 -5.12
CA PHE A 187 -1.36 -7.93 -4.91
C PHE A 187 -0.88 -6.50 -5.18
N GLY A 188 -0.76 -5.73 -4.10
CA GLY A 188 -0.27 -4.35 -4.14
C GLY A 188 1.24 -4.27 -3.93
N VAL A 189 1.92 -3.50 -4.77
CA VAL A 189 3.31 -3.06 -4.56
C VAL A 189 3.35 -1.53 -4.67
N GLY A 190 4.11 -0.88 -3.80
CA GLY A 190 4.25 0.57 -3.76
C GLY A 190 5.67 1.05 -4.03
N ILE A 191 5.84 2.08 -4.87
CA ILE A 191 7.08 2.85 -4.98
C ILE A 191 6.84 4.20 -4.29
N VAL A 192 7.56 4.41 -3.20
CA VAL A 192 7.50 5.65 -2.43
C VAL A 192 8.36 6.71 -3.12
N LEU A 193 7.85 7.93 -3.17
CA LEU A 193 8.58 9.10 -3.67
C LEU A 193 9.79 9.43 -2.79
N GLU A 194 10.92 9.83 -3.40
CA GLU A 194 12.11 10.28 -2.66
C GLU A 194 11.84 11.59 -1.93
N LYS A 195 11.13 12.50 -2.59
CA LYS A 195 10.71 13.77 -2.02
C LYS A 195 9.21 13.91 -2.15
N ALA A 196 8.51 13.75 -1.03
CA ALA A 196 7.08 13.97 -0.93
C ALA A 196 6.75 15.48 -0.91
N GLY A 197 5.66 15.86 -1.59
CA GLY A 197 5.17 17.22 -1.64
C GLY A 197 3.99 17.35 -2.60
N CYS A 198 3.28 18.48 -2.57
CA CYS A 198 2.25 18.78 -3.57
C CYS A 198 2.83 19.50 -4.80
N VAL A 199 4.03 20.09 -4.67
CA VAL A 199 4.76 20.81 -5.72
C VAL A 199 6.24 20.45 -5.59
N SER A 200 6.92 20.18 -6.71
CA SER A 200 8.34 19.76 -6.76
C SER A 200 8.62 18.40 -6.09
N THR A 201 7.70 17.47 -6.31
CA THR A 201 7.80 16.06 -5.91
C THR A 201 8.84 15.34 -6.77
N VAL A 202 9.65 14.46 -6.18
CA VAL A 202 10.68 13.70 -6.89
C VAL A 202 10.45 12.20 -6.72
N LEU A 203 10.47 11.49 -7.85
CA LEU A 203 10.49 10.04 -7.93
C LEU A 203 11.83 9.63 -8.51
N ASP A 204 12.40 8.57 -7.95
CA ASP A 204 13.48 7.81 -8.61
C ASP A 204 12.89 7.07 -9.82
N TRP A 205 13.05 7.68 -10.99
CA TRP A 205 12.54 7.13 -12.25
C TRP A 205 13.31 5.89 -12.68
N ASP A 206 14.60 5.79 -12.37
CA ASP A 206 15.41 4.63 -12.72
C ASP A 206 14.87 3.40 -11.99
N LYS A 207 14.57 3.53 -10.70
CA LYS A 207 13.91 2.47 -9.93
C LYS A 207 12.52 2.12 -10.47
N PHE A 208 11.76 3.12 -10.96
CA PHE A 208 10.47 2.86 -11.59
C PHE A 208 10.63 2.04 -12.88
N TYR A 209 11.54 2.44 -13.77
CA TYR A 209 11.81 1.75 -15.03
C TYR A 209 12.34 0.32 -14.79
N GLU A 210 13.32 0.17 -13.91
CA GLU A 210 13.86 -1.13 -13.52
C GLU A 210 12.75 -2.05 -12.96
N PHE A 211 11.84 -1.50 -12.15
CA PHE A 211 10.74 -2.27 -11.58
C PHE A 211 9.79 -2.79 -12.67
N ILE A 212 9.36 -1.95 -13.62
CA ILE A 212 8.40 -2.36 -14.66
C ILE A 212 9.02 -3.26 -15.73
N GLU A 213 10.33 -3.16 -15.97
CA GLU A 213 11.05 -4.00 -16.93
C GLU A 213 11.39 -5.38 -16.35
N SER A 214 11.65 -5.46 -15.05
CA SER A 214 11.98 -6.70 -14.34
C SER A 214 10.78 -7.52 -13.86
N SER A 215 9.55 -7.08 -14.16
CA SER A 215 8.32 -7.62 -13.56
C SER A 215 7.39 -8.34 -14.52
#